data_AF-A0A1I1M0U1-F1
#
_entry.id   AF-A0A1I1M0U1-F1
#
_cell.length_a   1.000
_cell.length_b   1.000
_cell.length_c   1.000
_cell.angle_alpha   90.00
_cell.angle_beta   90.00
_cell.angle_gamma   90.00
#
_symmetry.space_group_name_H-M   'P 1'
#
loop_
_entity.id
_entity.type
_entity.pdbx_description
1 polymer ?
#
loop_
_entity_poly.entity_id
_entity_poly.type
_entity_poly.pdbx_seq_one_letter_code
_entity_poly.pdbx_strand_id
1 'polypeptide(L)'
;MDFIGYFKYYGPLIVFYGKLFLIIGTAIFVIIKADSPKIKAKNLSFVMIGLGINILASPFALFIGAMTTDPPDSTELDFWGVFFFIQGIPLLILLLALIWWFIRKGKEKIDT
;
A
#
# COMPACT_ATOMS: atom_id res chain seq x y z
N MET A 1 -11.11 -29.18 22.11
CA MET A 1 -10.05 -28.89 21.14
C MET A 1 -8.74 -28.86 21.89
N ASP A 2 -7.73 -29.61 21.44
CA ASP A 2 -6.40 -29.62 22.04
C ASP A 2 -5.58 -28.40 21.58
N PHE A 3 -4.43 -28.16 22.23
CA PHE A 3 -3.58 -27.01 21.94
C PHE A 3 -3.11 -26.98 20.46
N ILE A 4 -2.80 -28.15 19.91
CA ILE A 4 -2.39 -28.31 18.50
C ILE A 4 -3.57 -28.00 17.57
N GLY A 5 -4.79 -28.46 17.88
CA GLY A 5 -6.00 -28.14 17.14
C GLY A 5 -6.34 -26.64 17.17
N TYR A 6 -6.14 -25.96 18.31
CA TYR A 6 -6.32 -24.52 18.43
C TYR A 6 -5.34 -23.76 17.53
N PHE A 7 -4.05 -24.10 17.57
CA PHE A 7 -3.04 -23.44 16.74
C PHE A 7 -3.27 -23.70 15.24
N LYS A 8 -3.66 -24.92 14.86
CA LYS A 8 -3.97 -25.25 13.45
C LYS A 8 -5.15 -24.46 12.91
N TYR A 9 -6.17 -24.20 13.73
CA TYR A 9 -7.37 -23.50 13.32
C TYR A 9 -7.21 -21.96 13.38
N TYR A 10 -6.71 -21.42 14.49
CA TYR A 10 -6.60 -19.98 14.70
C TYR A 10 -5.26 -19.38 14.25
N GLY A 11 -4.19 -20.17 14.15
CA GLY A 11 -2.87 -19.70 13.72
C GLY A 11 -2.90 -18.96 12.37
N PRO A 12 -3.50 -19.53 11.31
CA PRO A 12 -3.62 -18.85 10.02
C PRO A 12 -4.41 -17.53 10.11
N LEU A 13 -5.50 -17.52 10.87
CA LEU A 13 -6.31 -16.31 11.09
C LEU A 13 -5.49 -15.23 11.82
N ILE A 14 -4.77 -15.59 12.88
CA ILE A 14 -3.90 -14.67 13.64
C ILE A 14 -2.82 -14.07 12.73
N VAL A 15 -2.19 -14.88 11.89
CA VAL A 15 -1.18 -14.39 10.93
C VAL A 15 -1.82 -13.44 9.92
N PHE A 16 -2.99 -13.77 9.39
CA PHE A 16 -3.71 -12.93 8.43
C PHE A 16 -4.09 -11.56 9.01
N TYR A 17 -4.81 -11.54 10.14
CA TYR A 17 -5.21 -10.30 10.80
C TYR A 17 -4.01 -9.51 11.34
N GLY A 18 -2.96 -10.20 11.81
CA GLY A 18 -1.70 -9.56 12.21
C GLY A 18 -1.05 -8.81 11.04
N LYS A 19 -0.98 -9.43 9.85
CA LYS A 19 -0.47 -8.76 8.64
C LYS A 19 -1.34 -7.56 8.23
N LEU A 20 -2.67 -7.70 8.23
CA LEU A 20 -3.57 -6.58 7.91
C LEU A 20 -3.38 -5.41 8.87
N PHE A 21 -3.29 -5.69 10.18
CA PHE A 21 -3.05 -4.67 11.19
C PHE A 21 -1.71 -3.95 10.95
N LEU A 22 -0.64 -4.69 10.63
CA LEU A 22 0.67 -4.10 10.33
C LEU A 22 0.62 -3.21 9.07
N ILE A 23 -0.10 -3.61 8.03
CA ILE A 23 -0.24 -2.82 6.79
C ILE A 23 -0.98 -1.51 7.08
N ILE A 24 -2.13 -1.59 7.75
CA ILE A 24 -2.93 -0.41 8.12
C ILE A 24 -2.13 0.50 9.05
N GLY A 25 -1.49 -0.05 10.08
CA GLY A 25 -0.64 0.69 11.01
C GLY A 25 0.51 1.39 10.30
N THR A 26 1.18 0.72 9.36
CA THR A 26 2.24 1.30 8.54
C THR A 26 1.72 2.44 7.68
N ALA A 27 0.58 2.28 7.01
CA ALA A 27 0.00 3.33 6.20
C ALA A 27 -0.36 4.58 7.01
N ILE A 28 -1.03 4.40 8.16
CA ILE A 28 -1.38 5.50 9.07
C ILE A 28 -0.11 6.19 9.57
N PHE A 29 0.90 5.41 9.98
CA PHE A 29 2.19 5.96 10.43
C PHE A 29 2.85 6.80 9.32
N VAL A 30 2.90 6.30 8.09
CA VAL A 30 3.44 7.04 6.93
C VAL A 30 2.65 8.34 6.70
N ILE A 31 1.32 8.32 6.77
CA ILE A 31 0.49 9.52 6.59
C ILE A 31 0.74 10.54 7.71
N ILE A 32 0.80 10.11 8.98
CA ILE A 32 1.09 11.01 10.11
C ILE A 32 2.48 11.64 9.95
N LYS A 33 3.47 10.84 9.54
CA LYS A 33 4.84 11.34 9.30
C LYS A 33 4.91 12.35 8.16
N ALA A 34 3.94 12.36 7.25
CA ALA A 34 3.86 13.32 6.16
C ALA A 34 3.81 14.77 6.66
N ASP A 35 3.23 14.99 7.84
CA ASP A 35 3.08 16.33 8.43
C ASP A 35 4.34 16.80 9.20
N SER A 36 5.30 15.90 9.42
CA SER A 36 6.47 16.23 10.25
C SER A 36 7.35 17.31 9.62
N PRO A 37 7.96 18.21 10.44
CA PRO A 37 8.77 19.33 9.93
C PRO A 37 9.89 18.87 8.97
N LYS A 38 10.54 17.74 9.28
CA LYS A 38 11.59 17.14 8.46
C LYS A 38 11.13 16.76 7.06
N ILE A 39 9.89 16.30 6.92
CA ILE A 39 9.31 15.88 5.64
C ILE A 39 8.78 17.07 4.86
N LYS A 40 8.10 18.01 5.55
CA LYS A 40 7.65 19.28 4.96
C LYS A 40 8.81 20.10 4.39
N ALA A 41 9.92 20.20 5.14
CA ALA A 41 11.13 20.90 4.69
C ALA A 41 11.73 20.30 3.41
N LYS A 42 11.42 19.03 3.09
CA LYS A 42 11.87 18.34 1.88
C LYS A 42 10.80 18.28 0.80
N ASN A 43 9.67 18.96 0.97
CA ASN A 43 8.54 18.93 0.06
C ASN A 43 7.99 17.51 -0.23
N LEU A 44 8.21 16.56 0.69
CA LEU A 44 7.92 15.14 0.48
C LEU A 44 6.54 14.72 1.04
N SER A 45 5.83 15.63 1.72
CA SER A 45 4.53 15.34 2.35
C SER A 45 3.53 14.72 1.38
N PHE A 46 3.43 15.25 0.15
CA PHE A 46 2.51 14.73 -0.85
C PHE A 46 2.87 13.30 -1.32
N VAL A 47 4.17 13.00 -1.48
CA VAL A 47 4.66 11.65 -1.79
C VAL A 47 4.32 10.68 -0.66
N MET A 48 4.48 11.11 0.60
CA MET A 48 4.17 10.27 1.76
C MET A 48 2.67 9.99 1.89
N ILE A 49 1.80 10.97 1.63
CA ILE A 49 0.35 10.76 1.61
C ILE A 49 -0.03 9.77 0.50
N GLY A 50 0.48 9.96 -0.72
CA GLY A 50 0.24 9.04 -1.84
C GLY A 50 0.73 7.62 -1.56
N LEU A 51 1.87 7.48 -0.89
CA LEU A 51 2.41 6.18 -0.46
C LEU A 51 1.49 5.52 0.58
N GLY A 52 1.00 6.28 1.57
CA GLY A 52 0.04 5.78 2.55
C GLY A 52 -1.24 5.26 1.90
N ILE A 53 -1.80 6.00 0.95
CA ILE A 53 -3.00 5.59 0.19
C ILE A 53 -2.74 4.31 -0.62
N ASN A 54 -1.57 4.18 -1.27
CA ASN A 54 -1.19 2.93 -1.96
C ASN A 54 -1.16 1.74 -1.01
N ILE A 55 -0.53 1.91 0.15
CA ILE A 55 -0.44 0.85 1.16
C ILE A 55 -1.84 0.45 1.67
N LEU A 56 -2.76 1.41 1.85
CA LEU A 56 -4.16 1.13 2.23
C LEU A 56 -4.95 0.42 1.12
N ALA A 57 -4.72 0.76 -0.14
CA ALA A 57 -5.39 0.13 -1.26
C ALA A 57 -4.92 -1.33 -1.49
N SER A 58 -3.68 -1.66 -1.09
CA SER A 58 -3.07 -2.97 -1.33
C SER A 58 -3.85 -4.15 -0.74
N PRO A 59 -4.25 -4.16 0.55
CA PRO A 59 -5.08 -5.23 1.10
C PRO A 59 -6.36 -5.47 0.31
N PHE A 60 -7.03 -4.40 -0.10
CA PHE A 60 -8.27 -4.48 -0.86
C PHE A 60 -8.02 -5.04 -2.27
N ALA A 61 -6.98 -4.56 -2.95
CA ALA A 61 -6.58 -5.05 -4.27
C ALA A 61 -6.20 -6.55 -4.24
N LEU A 62 -5.44 -6.97 -3.22
CA LEU A 62 -5.05 -8.37 -3.03
C LEU A 62 -6.26 -9.25 -2.72
N PHE A 63 -7.20 -8.77 -1.91
CA PHE A 63 -8.40 -9.51 -1.53
C PHE A 63 -9.31 -9.76 -2.74
N ILE A 64 -9.64 -8.71 -3.50
CA ILE A 64 -10.49 -8.85 -4.69
C ILE A 64 -9.78 -9.63 -5.80
N GLY A 65 -8.48 -9.38 -5.99
CA GLY A 65 -7.66 -10.16 -6.92
C GLY A 65 -7.71 -11.66 -6.60
N ALA A 66 -7.55 -12.04 -5.33
CA ALA A 66 -7.63 -13.44 -4.92
C ALA A 66 -9.01 -14.06 -5.19
N MET A 67 -10.10 -13.33 -4.91
CA MET A 67 -11.45 -13.81 -5.24
C MET A 67 -11.68 -13.98 -6.75
N THR A 68 -10.98 -13.19 -7.57
CA THR A 68 -11.08 -13.31 -9.04
C THR A 68 -10.45 -14.62 -9.54
N THR A 69 -9.59 -15.25 -8.74
CA THR A 69 -8.98 -16.56 -9.06
C THR A 69 -9.75 -17.76 -8.51
N ASP A 70 -10.91 -17.56 -7.88
CA ASP A 70 -11.75 -18.65 -7.40
C ASP A 70 -12.38 -19.51 -8.53
N PRO A 71 -12.75 -18.96 -9.71
CA PRO A 71 -13.27 -19.77 -10.81
C PRO A 71 -12.23 -20.75 -11.38
N PRO A 72 -12.64 -21.96 -11.81
CA PRO A 72 -11.71 -23.01 -12.26
C PRO A 72 -10.94 -22.68 -13.55
N ASP A 73 -11.49 -21.79 -14.39
CA ASP A 73 -10.88 -21.36 -15.66
C ASP A 73 -10.09 -20.05 -15.53
N SER A 74 -9.97 -19.51 -14.31
CA SER A 74 -9.26 -18.26 -14.07
C SER A 74 -7.74 -18.45 -14.12
N THR A 75 -7.03 -17.35 -14.37
CA THR A 75 -5.58 -17.30 -14.48
C THR A 75 -5.00 -16.26 -13.54
N GLU A 76 -3.68 -16.31 -13.32
CA GLU A 76 -2.97 -15.24 -12.61
C GLU A 76 -3.14 -13.87 -13.29
N LEU A 77 -3.43 -13.83 -14.61
CA LEU A 77 -3.68 -12.58 -15.31
C LEU A 77 -4.97 -11.89 -14.83
N ASP A 78 -5.99 -12.66 -14.45
CA ASP A 78 -7.24 -12.11 -13.92
C ASP A 78 -7.00 -11.45 -12.56
N PHE A 79 -6.15 -12.07 -11.73
CA PHE A 79 -5.64 -11.45 -10.49
C PHE A 79 -4.93 -10.14 -10.78
N TRP A 80 -3.94 -10.14 -11.68
CA TRP A 80 -3.12 -8.95 -11.96
C TRP A 80 -3.93 -7.83 -12.60
N GLY A 81 -4.87 -8.17 -13.48
CA GLY A 81 -5.78 -7.21 -14.11
C GLY A 81 -6.58 -6.43 -13.06
N VAL A 82 -7.21 -7.13 -12.11
CA VAL A 82 -7.98 -6.51 -11.04
C VAL A 82 -7.08 -5.78 -10.03
N PHE A 83 -5.93 -6.36 -9.68
CA PHE A 83 -4.96 -5.73 -8.79
C PHE A 83 -4.52 -4.36 -9.31
N PHE A 84 -4.08 -4.30 -10.57
CA PHE A 84 -3.65 -3.05 -11.20
C PHE A 84 -4.81 -2.10 -11.51
N PHE A 85 -6.03 -2.60 -11.70
CA PHE A 85 -7.22 -1.74 -11.84
C PHE A 85 -7.51 -0.98 -10.53
N ILE A 86 -7.50 -1.68 -9.38
CA ILE A 86 -7.72 -1.07 -8.06
C ILE A 86 -6.55 -0.17 -7.67
N GLN A 87 -5.31 -0.63 -7.90
CA GLN A 87 -4.11 0.15 -7.61
C GLN A 87 -3.84 1.25 -8.63
N GLY A 88 -4.50 1.26 -9.78
CA GLY A 88 -4.18 2.16 -10.89
C GLY A 88 -4.21 3.62 -10.47
N ILE A 89 -5.29 4.07 -9.83
CA ILE A 89 -5.41 5.45 -9.32
C ILE A 89 -4.37 5.73 -8.23
N PRO A 90 -4.25 4.91 -7.15
CA PRO A 90 -3.17 5.09 -6.17
C PRO A 90 -1.78 5.19 -6.78
N LEU A 91 -1.41 4.28 -7.67
CA LEU A 91 -0.08 4.23 -8.31
C LEU A 91 0.16 5.45 -9.19
N LEU A 92 -0.83 5.88 -9.97
CA LEU A 92 -0.74 7.09 -10.80
C LEU A 92 -0.54 8.34 -9.96
N ILE A 93 -1.31 8.51 -8.86
CA ILE A 93 -1.15 9.65 -7.95
C ILE A 93 0.25 9.64 -7.33
N LEU A 94 0.73 8.48 -6.88
CA LEU A 94 2.07 8.35 -6.31
C LEU A 94 3.17 8.65 -7.33
N LEU A 95 3.02 8.18 -8.57
CA LEU A 95 3.94 8.47 -9.65
C LEU A 95 4.01 9.97 -9.96
N LEU A 96 2.86 10.63 -10.10
CA LEU A 96 2.79 12.07 -10.32
C LEU A 96 3.41 12.84 -9.14
N ALA A 97 3.15 12.41 -7.91
CA ALA A 97 3.77 12.98 -6.71
C ALA A 97 5.30 12.87 -6.75
N LEU A 98 5.83 11.71 -7.15
CA LEU A 98 7.26 11.46 -7.26
C LEU A 98 7.92 12.31 -8.36
N ILE A 99 7.30 12.37 -9.54
CA ILE A 99 7.78 13.20 -10.66
C ILE A 99 7.83 14.66 -10.23
N TRP A 100 6.74 15.18 -9.66
CA TRP A 100 6.66 16.56 -9.18
C TRP A 100 7.72 16.87 -8.13
N TRP A 101 7.91 15.96 -7.16
CA TRP A 101 8.93 16.10 -6.14
C TRP A 101 10.34 16.12 -6.73
N PHE A 102 10.63 15.26 -7.70
CA PHE A 102 11.94 15.18 -8.35
C PHE A 102 12.27 16.48 -9.12
N ILE A 103 11.29 17.03 -9.85
CA ILE A 103 11.44 18.30 -10.56
C ILE A 103 11.76 19.45 -9.59
N ARG A 104 11.02 19.55 -8.47
CA ARG A 104 11.25 20.61 -7.47
C ARG A 104 12.63 20.51 -6.82
N LYS A 105 13.05 19.30 -6.49
CA LYS A 105 14.37 19.03 -5.90
C LYS A 105 15.51 19.43 -6.85
N GLY A 106 15.30 19.30 -8.16
CA GLY A 106 16.27 19.76 -9.17
C GLY A 106 16.45 21.27 -9.17
N LYS A 107 15.35 22.03 -9.03
CA LYS A 107 15.38 23.50 -8.99
C LYS A 107 16.08 24.07 -7.75
N GLU A 108 15.81 23.49 -6.58
CA GLU A 108 16.47 23.89 -5.31
C GLU A 108 18.00 23.85 -5.40
N LYS A 109 18.57 22.94 -6.21
CA LYS A 109 20.03 22.81 -6.40
C LYS A 109 20.63 23.81 -7.40
N ILE A 110 19.82 24.42 -8.25
CA ILE A 110 20.28 25.38 -9.27
C ILE A 110 20.27 26.80 -8.71
N ASP A 111 19.35 27.06 -7.77
CA ASP A 111 19.16 28.38 -7.15
C ASP A 111 20.01 28.59 -5.86
N THR A 112 20.92 27.67 -5.53
CA THR A 112 21.85 27.74 -4.38
C THR A 112 23.29 27.79 -4.86
#